data_AF-A0A7X5TYE9-F1
#
_entry.id   AF-A0A7X5TYE9-F1
#
_cell.length_a   1.000
_cell.length_b   1.000
_cell.length_c   1.000
_cell.angle_alpha   90.00
_cell.angle_beta   90.00
_cell.angle_gamma   90.00
#
_symmetry.space_group_name_H-M   'P 1'
#
loop_
_entity.id
_entity.type
_entity.pdbx_description
1 polymer ?
#
loop_
_entity_poly.entity_id
_entity_poly.type
_entity_poly.pdbx_seq_one_letter_code
_entity_poly.pdbx_strand_id
1 'polypeptide(L)'
;MDLMWSVVALTVATFTVLLAVRRVVMVVSGLVFARYVAVGGLAAFSVDRDGDVCRVRFEVGGPGVFHNVTMQLFGGDGPDPPAARHTMAAGDRPIEWTVHAGAPAWVLVTWVRPYLQGVESEALAHVVQTGRLYEWRWYSETTRYVRTVIRFVGRRWSLPGADLALYGRWRRTSSNSAEDLVGPDDTPPPHAGV
;
A
#
# COMPACT_ATOMS: atom_id res chain seq x y z
N MET A 1 8.99 -53.39 -12.34
CA MET A 1 8.35 -52.16 -12.86
C MET A 1 7.50 -51.46 -11.80
N ASP A 2 6.79 -52.18 -10.93
CA ASP A 2 5.87 -51.59 -9.93
C ASP A 2 6.53 -50.66 -8.89
N LEU A 3 7.77 -50.95 -8.49
CA LEU A 3 8.54 -50.09 -7.58
C LEU A 3 8.86 -48.72 -8.22
N MET A 4 9.27 -48.73 -9.49
CA MET A 4 9.59 -47.52 -10.25
C MET A 4 8.34 -46.65 -10.44
N TRP A 5 7.21 -47.26 -10.81
CA TRP A 5 5.94 -46.55 -10.96
C TRP A 5 5.39 -46.01 -9.63
N SER A 6 5.57 -46.74 -8.52
CA SER A 6 5.21 -46.25 -7.18
C SER A 6 6.05 -45.04 -6.76
N VAL A 7 7.36 -45.04 -7.02
CA VAL A 7 8.24 -43.89 -6.71
C VAL A 7 7.85 -42.68 -7.55
N VAL A 8 7.54 -42.87 -8.83
CA VAL A 8 7.06 -41.79 -9.70
C VAL A 8 5.72 -41.23 -9.20
N ALA A 9 4.75 -42.10 -8.87
CA ALA A 9 3.46 -41.67 -8.34
C ALA A 9 3.59 -40.91 -7.01
N LEU A 10 4.43 -41.40 -6.10
CA LEU A 10 4.72 -40.73 -4.83
C LEU A 10 5.37 -39.36 -5.04
N THR A 11 6.29 -39.25 -5.99
CA THR A 11 6.96 -37.98 -6.31
C THR A 11 5.97 -36.97 -6.88
N VAL A 12 5.13 -37.39 -7.84
CA VAL A 12 4.08 -36.54 -8.43
C VAL A 12 3.06 -36.10 -7.38
N ALA A 13 2.62 -37.01 -6.51
CA ALA A 13 1.70 -36.69 -5.43
C ALA A 13 2.31 -35.67 -4.46
N THR A 14 3.57 -35.87 -4.05
CA THR A 14 4.29 -34.96 -3.16
C THR A 14 4.44 -33.58 -3.79
N PHE A 15 4.82 -33.51 -5.07
CA PHE A 15 4.95 -32.24 -5.79
C PHE A 15 3.62 -31.51 -5.91
N THR A 16 2.54 -32.25 -6.18
CA THR A 16 1.18 -31.70 -6.30
C THR A 16 0.73 -31.10 -4.97
N VAL A 17 0.95 -31.80 -3.86
CA VAL A 17 0.64 -31.30 -2.51
C VAL A 17 1.46 -30.04 -2.20
N LEU A 18 2.76 -30.03 -2.51
CA LEU A 18 3.61 -28.85 -2.30
C LEU A 18 3.13 -27.64 -3.10
N LEU A 19 2.72 -27.84 -4.36
CA LEU A 19 2.17 -26.77 -5.20
C LEU A 19 0.82 -26.26 -4.69
N ALA A 20 -0.05 -27.17 -4.24
CA ALA A 20 -1.34 -26.81 -3.66
C ALA A 20 -1.15 -26.02 -2.35
N VAL A 21 -0.28 -26.49 -1.45
CA VAL A 21 0.07 -25.79 -0.21
C VAL A 21 0.66 -24.42 -0.53
N ARG A 22 1.60 -24.31 -1.47
CA ARG A 22 2.16 -23.03 -1.90
C ARG A 22 1.07 -22.08 -2.38
N ARG A 23 0.12 -22.57 -3.18
CA ARG A 23 -0.99 -21.76 -3.71
C ARG A 23 -1.93 -21.30 -2.60
N VAL A 24 -2.30 -22.19 -1.68
CA VAL A 24 -3.13 -21.85 -0.51
C VAL A 24 -2.42 -20.85 0.38
N VAL A 25 -1.14 -21.07 0.69
CA VAL A 25 -0.32 -20.13 1.46
C VAL A 25 -0.27 -18.77 0.77
N MET A 26 -0.07 -18.69 -0.55
CA MET A 26 -0.11 -17.41 -1.27
C MET A 26 -1.49 -16.73 -1.21
N VAL A 27 -2.58 -17.47 -1.35
CA VAL A 27 -3.95 -16.93 -1.31
C VAL A 27 -4.32 -16.46 0.10
N VAL A 28 -4.07 -17.29 1.12
CA VAL A 28 -4.35 -16.98 2.53
C VAL A 28 -3.44 -15.85 3.01
N SER A 29 -2.16 -15.88 2.65
CA SER A 29 -1.25 -14.76 2.91
C SER A 29 -1.77 -13.50 2.24
N GLY A 30 -2.18 -13.57 0.96
CA GLY A 30 -2.78 -12.45 0.26
C GLY A 30 -4.01 -11.88 0.97
N LEU A 31 -4.88 -12.74 1.52
CA LEU A 31 -6.06 -12.34 2.30
C LEU A 31 -5.68 -11.67 3.63
N VAL A 32 -4.71 -12.24 4.35
CA VAL A 32 -4.24 -11.72 5.65
C VAL A 32 -3.47 -10.41 5.44
N PHE A 33 -2.60 -10.33 4.44
CA PHE A 33 -1.85 -9.13 4.07
C PHE A 33 -2.71 -8.04 3.41
N ALA A 34 -3.83 -8.41 2.78
CA ALA A 34 -4.82 -7.44 2.31
C ALA A 34 -5.52 -6.73 3.48
N ARG A 35 -5.65 -7.39 4.63
CA ARG A 35 -6.28 -6.84 5.83
C ARG A 35 -5.30 -6.24 6.83
N TYR A 36 -4.04 -6.68 6.81
CA TYR A 36 -2.97 -6.16 7.64
C TYR A 36 -1.76 -5.81 6.78
N VAL A 37 -1.57 -4.52 6.55
CA VAL A 37 -0.40 -4.04 5.81
C VAL A 37 0.75 -3.88 6.77
N ALA A 38 1.84 -4.59 6.50
CA ALA A 38 3.10 -4.44 7.22
C ALA A 38 3.89 -3.24 6.66
N VAL A 39 3.38 -2.02 6.85
CA VAL A 39 4.13 -0.79 6.55
C VAL A 39 4.78 -0.31 7.83
N GLY A 40 5.90 -0.92 8.19
CA GLY A 40 6.65 -0.48 9.35
C GLY A 40 6.00 -0.70 10.73
N GLY A 41 4.91 -1.47 10.72
CA GLY A 41 4.00 -1.86 11.79
C GLY A 41 2.80 -2.53 11.10
N LEU A 42 1.88 -3.19 11.82
CA LEU A 42 0.67 -3.71 11.18
C LEU A 42 -0.38 -2.60 11.17
N ALA A 43 -1.02 -2.36 10.03
CA ALA A 43 -2.13 -1.45 9.91
C ALA A 43 -3.29 -2.17 9.23
N ALA A 44 -4.49 -2.04 9.76
CA ALA A 44 -5.71 -2.48 9.10
C ALA A 44 -6.38 -1.27 8.47
N PHE A 45 -6.59 -1.33 7.16
CA PHE A 45 -7.25 -0.26 6.43
C PHE A 45 -8.31 -0.85 5.51
N SER A 46 -9.57 -0.49 5.77
CA SER A 46 -10.72 -1.01 5.04
C SER A 46 -11.64 0.11 4.61
N VAL A 47 -12.21 -0.03 3.42
CA VAL A 47 -13.32 0.79 2.95
C VAL A 47 -14.47 -0.14 2.61
N ASP A 48 -15.59 0.06 3.29
CA ASP A 48 -16.85 -0.61 3.01
C ASP A 48 -17.77 0.35 2.25
N ARG A 49 -18.41 -0.12 1.19
CA ARG A 49 -19.18 0.72 0.27
C ARG A 49 -20.64 0.29 0.26
N ASP A 50 -21.51 1.24 0.55
CA ASP A 50 -22.96 1.11 0.45
C ASP A 50 -23.51 2.21 -0.48
N GLY A 51 -23.72 1.86 -1.75
CA GLY A 51 -24.09 2.83 -2.79
C GLY A 51 -22.97 3.85 -3.03
N ASP A 52 -23.27 5.14 -2.84
CA ASP A 52 -22.29 6.24 -2.94
C ASP A 52 -21.65 6.61 -1.60
N VAL A 53 -22.15 6.01 -0.51
CA VAL A 53 -21.62 6.20 0.84
C VAL A 53 -20.52 5.17 1.09
N CYS A 54 -19.37 5.63 1.55
CA CYS A 54 -18.22 4.80 1.84
C CYS A 54 -17.84 4.97 3.31
N ARG A 55 -17.87 3.86 4.06
CA ARG A 55 -17.38 3.79 5.43
C ARG A 55 -15.93 3.36 5.43
N VAL A 56 -15.07 4.28 5.79
CA VAL A 56 -13.64 4.13 5.89
C VAL A 56 -13.29 3.81 7.34
N ARG A 57 -12.40 2.83 7.53
CA ARG A 57 -11.92 2.44 8.85
C ARG A 57 -10.43 2.14 8.82
N PHE A 58 -9.69 2.81 9.70
CA PHE A 58 -8.25 2.62 9.89
C PHE A 58 -7.93 2.25 11.33
N GLU A 59 -7.09 1.23 11.50
CA GLU A 59 -6.69 0.69 12.80
C GLU A 59 -5.20 0.33 12.79
N VAL A 60 -4.55 0.46 13.94
CA VAL A 60 -3.19 -0.01 14.13
C VAL A 60 -3.25 -1.42 14.71
N GLY A 61 -2.56 -2.35 14.07
CA GLY A 61 -2.34 -3.71 14.52
C GLY A 61 -0.91 -3.90 15.04
N GLY A 62 -0.74 -4.78 16.03
CA GLY A 62 0.58 -5.16 16.50
C GLY A 62 1.30 -4.12 17.38
N PRO A 63 2.58 -4.35 17.72
CA PRO A 63 3.26 -3.64 18.80
C PRO A 63 3.74 -2.22 18.44
N GLY A 64 3.46 -1.72 17.23
CA GLY A 64 3.92 -0.42 16.75
C GLY A 64 3.09 0.75 17.29
N VAL A 65 3.73 1.91 17.47
CA VAL A 65 3.07 3.18 17.76
C VAL A 65 3.23 4.11 16.56
N PHE A 66 2.12 4.56 16.00
CA PHE A 66 2.09 5.49 14.87
C PHE A 66 1.90 6.90 15.41
N HIS A 67 2.68 7.85 14.89
CA HIS A 67 2.62 9.24 15.30
C HIS A 67 1.98 10.10 14.22
N ASN A 68 1.24 11.14 14.62
CA ASN A 68 0.60 12.09 13.71
C ASN A 68 -0.19 11.41 12.58
N VAL A 69 -1.05 10.46 12.95
CA VAL A 69 -1.92 9.77 12.01
C VAL A 69 -2.96 10.75 11.48
N THR A 70 -2.99 10.90 10.16
CA THR A 70 -3.96 11.75 9.47
C THR A 70 -4.64 10.96 8.35
N MET A 71 -5.90 11.26 8.09
CA MET A 71 -6.69 10.66 7.03
C MET A 71 -7.24 11.76 6.14
N GLN A 72 -7.18 11.56 4.82
CA GLN A 72 -7.63 12.53 3.82
C GLN A 72 -8.37 11.82 2.69
N LEU A 73 -9.41 12.46 2.18
CA LEU A 73 -10.16 12.03 1.00
C LEU A 73 -9.76 12.91 -0.17
N PHE A 74 -9.72 12.31 -1.34
CA PHE A 74 -9.46 12.98 -2.59
C PHE A 74 -10.43 12.42 -3.64
N GLY A 75 -10.94 13.29 -4.52
CA GLY A 75 -11.87 12.89 -5.59
C GLY A 75 -13.27 12.51 -5.10
N GLY A 76 -13.67 13.02 -3.93
CA GLY A 76 -15.00 12.84 -3.36
C GLY A 76 -15.31 13.95 -2.36
N ASP A 77 -16.51 13.91 -1.79
CA ASP A 77 -17.03 14.90 -0.86
C ASP A 77 -17.40 14.22 0.46
N GLY A 78 -17.46 15.00 1.54
CA GLY A 78 -17.81 14.44 2.84
C GLY A 78 -17.69 15.46 3.95
N PRO A 79 -17.98 15.04 5.20
CA PRO A 79 -17.66 15.86 6.36
C PRO A 79 -16.15 16.08 6.42
N ASP A 80 -15.73 17.09 7.20
CA ASP A 80 -14.32 17.39 7.39
C ASP A 80 -13.51 16.12 7.75
N PRO A 81 -12.24 16.05 7.33
CA PRO A 81 -11.37 14.95 7.68
C PRO A 81 -11.34 14.69 9.19
N PRO A 82 -11.26 13.42 9.63
CA PRO A 82 -11.14 13.10 11.04
C PRO A 82 -9.96 13.84 11.67
N ALA A 83 -10.14 14.27 12.92
CA ALA A 83 -9.07 14.95 13.66
C ALA A 83 -7.79 14.09 13.68
N ALA A 84 -6.66 14.75 13.46
CA ALA A 84 -5.35 14.12 13.51
C ALA A 84 -5.14 13.44 14.87
N ARG A 85 -4.63 12.20 14.85
CA ARG A 85 -4.25 11.47 16.06
C ARG A 85 -2.75 11.61 16.25
N HIS A 86 -2.35 12.34 17.30
CA HIS A 86 -0.92 12.51 17.61
C HIS A 86 -0.21 11.17 17.85
N THR A 87 -0.91 10.20 18.41
CA THR A 87 -0.45 8.84 18.62
C THR A 87 -1.58 7.85 18.39
N MET A 88 -1.27 6.68 17.84
CA MET A 88 -2.19 5.56 17.70
C MET A 88 -1.41 4.24 17.81
N ALA A 89 -1.87 3.32 18.66
CA ALA A 89 -1.28 2.02 18.91
C ALA A 89 -2.34 0.91 18.83
N ALA A 90 -1.92 -0.36 18.86
CA ALA A 90 -2.87 -1.47 18.93
C ALA A 90 -3.70 -1.40 20.22
N GLY A 91 -5.02 -1.50 20.06
CA GLY A 91 -5.99 -1.36 21.15
C GLY A 91 -6.64 0.02 21.23
N ASP A 92 -6.08 1.04 20.56
CA ASP A 92 -6.75 2.33 20.45
C ASP A 92 -8.01 2.25 19.59
N ARG A 93 -8.93 3.19 19.83
CA ARG A 93 -10.16 3.26 19.04
C ARG A 93 -9.81 3.53 17.56
N PRO A 94 -10.38 2.77 16.62
CA PRO A 94 -10.18 2.97 15.19
C PRO A 94 -10.63 4.36 14.75
N ILE A 95 -9.96 4.90 13.72
CA ILE A 95 -10.44 6.08 13.01
C ILE A 95 -11.50 5.59 12.04
N GLU A 96 -12.73 6.08 12.21
CA GLU A 96 -13.85 5.80 11.33
C GLU A 96 -14.27 7.10 10.65
N TRP A 97 -14.52 7.03 9.34
CA TRP A 97 -14.94 8.19 8.57
C TRP A 97 -15.92 7.76 7.49
N THR A 98 -17.03 8.47 7.37
CA THR A 98 -18.05 8.18 6.36
C THR A 98 -18.03 9.30 5.34
N VAL A 99 -17.82 8.95 4.08
CA VAL A 99 -17.60 9.89 2.97
C VAL A 99 -18.44 9.51 1.76
N HIS A 100 -18.71 10.48 0.89
CA HIS A 100 -19.29 10.25 -0.42
C HIS A 100 -18.18 10.21 -1.47
N ALA A 101 -18.00 9.06 -2.11
CA ALA A 101 -16.91 8.89 -3.06
C ALA A 101 -17.40 9.15 -4.49
N GLY A 102 -16.85 10.19 -5.13
CA GLY A 102 -16.93 10.37 -6.58
C GLY A 102 -16.12 9.31 -7.33
N ALA A 103 -15.94 9.45 -8.65
CA ALA A 103 -15.06 8.59 -9.43
C ALA A 103 -14.11 9.45 -10.29
N PRO A 104 -12.78 9.31 -10.16
CA PRO A 104 -12.01 8.44 -9.23
C PRO A 104 -11.81 9.07 -7.83
N ALA A 105 -11.76 8.24 -6.78
CA ALA A 105 -11.61 8.67 -5.39
C ALA A 105 -10.73 7.70 -4.60
N TRP A 106 -9.88 8.26 -3.73
CA TRP A 106 -9.09 7.46 -2.79
C TRP A 106 -9.06 8.12 -1.42
N VAL A 107 -8.81 7.28 -0.43
CA VAL A 107 -8.53 7.71 0.93
C VAL A 107 -7.07 7.46 1.21
N LEU A 108 -6.38 8.50 1.64
CA LEU A 108 -4.99 8.47 2.05
C LEU A 108 -4.93 8.49 3.58
N VAL A 109 -4.12 7.61 4.15
CA VAL A 109 -3.71 7.68 5.56
C VAL A 109 -2.21 7.87 5.61
N THR A 110 -1.76 8.85 6.37
CA THR A 110 -0.32 9.09 6.60
C THR A 110 -0.02 9.04 8.09
N TRP A 111 1.19 8.62 8.42
CA TRP A 111 1.69 8.66 9.78
C TRP A 111 3.21 8.76 9.77
N VAL A 112 3.76 9.00 10.94
CA VAL A 112 5.17 9.15 11.18
C VAL A 112 5.64 8.04 12.11
N ARG A 113 6.82 7.48 11.82
CA ARG A 113 7.51 6.57 12.73
C ARG A 113 8.84 7.20 13.17
N PRO A 114 9.07 7.33 14.49
CA PRO A 114 10.39 7.68 15.00
C PRO A 114 11.32 6.50 14.74
N TYR A 115 12.37 6.71 13.95
CA TYR A 115 13.38 5.70 13.65
C TYR A 115 14.76 6.21 14.02
N LEU A 116 15.27 5.79 15.18
CA LEU A 116 16.53 6.26 15.76
C LEU A 116 16.58 7.80 15.83
N GLN A 117 17.38 8.45 14.98
CA GLN A 117 17.55 9.91 14.90
C GLN A 117 16.74 10.56 13.77
N GLY A 118 15.95 9.77 13.03
CA GLY A 118 15.20 10.19 11.85
C GLY A 118 13.69 10.03 12.02
N VAL A 119 12.97 10.67 11.10
CA VAL A 119 11.51 10.65 11.01
C VAL A 119 11.16 10.13 9.62
N GLU A 120 10.65 8.89 9.54
CA GLU A 120 10.13 8.35 8.28
C GLU A 120 8.61 8.52 8.25
N SER A 121 8.12 9.21 7.23
CA SER A 121 6.69 9.37 7.00
C SER A 121 6.18 8.23 6.15
N GLU A 122 5.23 7.46 6.64
CA GLU A 122 4.60 6.37 5.90
C GLU A 122 3.24 6.80 5.37
N ALA A 123 2.79 6.15 4.30
CA ALA A 123 1.47 6.39 3.76
C ALA A 123 0.83 5.15 3.14
N LEU A 124 -0.49 5.06 3.28
CA LEU A 124 -1.35 4.08 2.62
C LEU A 124 -2.45 4.80 1.85
N ALA A 125 -2.70 4.37 0.62
CA ALA A 125 -3.81 4.86 -0.19
C ALA A 125 -4.74 3.70 -0.53
N HIS A 126 -6.04 3.88 -0.29
CA HIS A 126 -7.07 2.92 -0.67
C HIS A 126 -7.97 3.53 -1.72
N VAL A 127 -7.99 2.93 -2.90
CA VAL A 127 -8.85 3.35 -4.03
C VAL A 127 -10.26 2.83 -3.78
N VAL A 128 -11.20 3.75 -3.61
CA VAL A 128 -12.55 3.42 -3.13
C VAL A 128 -13.32 2.54 -4.13
N GLN A 129 -13.18 2.80 -5.43
CA GLN A 129 -13.93 2.09 -6.47
C GLN A 129 -13.44 0.65 -6.68
N THR A 130 -12.14 0.43 -6.55
CA THR A 130 -11.52 -0.85 -6.93
C THR A 130 -11.13 -1.71 -5.74
N GLY A 131 -11.21 -1.19 -4.52
CA GLY A 131 -10.74 -1.87 -3.32
C GLY A 131 -9.22 -2.06 -3.28
N ARG A 132 -8.47 -1.38 -4.15
CA ARG A 132 -7.02 -1.56 -4.25
C ARG A 132 -6.32 -0.74 -3.18
N LEU A 133 -5.36 -1.37 -2.51
CA LEU A 133 -4.55 -0.78 -1.47
C LEU A 133 -3.10 -0.62 -1.93
N TYR A 134 -2.57 0.58 -1.72
CA TYR A 134 -1.22 0.99 -2.09
C TYR A 134 -0.47 1.49 -0.87
N GLU A 135 0.81 1.18 -0.79
CA GLU A 135 1.76 1.68 0.20
C GLU A 135 2.77 2.62 -0.45
N TRP A 136 3.15 3.69 0.24
CA TRP A 136 4.24 4.55 -0.18
C TRP A 136 5.57 3.91 0.23
N ARG A 137 6.52 3.88 -0.70
CA ARG A 137 7.86 3.34 -0.50
C ARG A 137 8.88 4.43 -0.82
N TRP A 138 9.65 4.85 0.16
CA TRP A 138 10.80 5.72 -0.05
C TRP A 138 11.89 5.02 -0.85
N TYR A 139 12.54 5.77 -1.73
CA TYR A 139 13.77 5.30 -2.35
C TYR A 139 14.92 5.36 -1.33
N SER A 140 15.81 4.37 -1.43
CA SER A 140 17.08 4.44 -0.71
C SER A 140 17.87 5.65 -1.16
N GLU A 141 18.82 6.08 -0.33
CA GLU A 141 19.70 7.19 -0.66
C GLU A 141 20.44 6.98 -1.98
N THR A 142 20.94 5.76 -2.21
CA THR A 142 21.60 5.38 -3.48
C THR A 142 20.65 5.53 -4.67
N THR A 143 19.42 5.04 -4.57
CA THR A 143 18.45 5.14 -5.66
C THR A 143 18.06 6.60 -5.91
N ARG A 144 17.87 7.40 -4.86
CA ARG A 144 17.60 8.84 -4.95
C ARG A 144 18.75 9.58 -5.64
N TYR A 145 19.99 9.27 -5.28
CA TYR A 145 21.19 9.86 -5.90
C TYR A 145 21.25 9.54 -7.40
N VAL A 146 21.14 8.26 -7.78
CA VAL A 146 21.17 7.83 -9.18
C VAL A 146 20.06 8.51 -10.00
N ARG A 147 18.83 8.54 -9.47
CA ARG A 147 17.69 9.17 -10.15
C ARG A 147 17.87 10.68 -10.29
N THR A 148 18.50 11.34 -9.32
CA THR A 148 18.85 12.77 -9.40
C THR A 148 19.84 13.03 -10.54
N VAL A 149 20.88 12.20 -10.67
CA VAL A 149 21.85 12.30 -11.77
C VAL A 149 21.15 12.09 -13.12
N ILE A 150 20.34 11.03 -13.26
CA ILE A 150 19.58 10.77 -14.50
C ILE A 150 18.68 11.95 -14.85
N ARG A 151 17.97 12.53 -13.87
CA ARG A 151 17.09 13.67 -14.08
C ARG A 151 17.87 14.91 -14.55
N PHE A 152 19.04 15.16 -13.98
CA PHE A 152 19.93 16.25 -14.37
C PHE A 152 20.42 16.09 -15.82
N VAL A 153 20.93 14.90 -16.15
CA VAL A 153 21.34 14.51 -17.52
C VAL A 153 20.17 14.65 -18.51
N GLY A 154 19.01 14.11 -18.14
CA GLY A 154 17.77 14.17 -18.93
C GLY A 154 17.34 15.60 -19.25
N ARG A 155 17.34 16.48 -18.24
CA ARG A 155 17.03 17.91 -18.45
C ARG A 155 18.10 18.64 -19.26
N ARG A 156 19.37 18.31 -19.05
CA ARG A 156 20.50 19.00 -19.69
C ARG A 156 20.61 18.71 -21.18
N TRP A 157 20.19 17.52 -21.61
CA TRP A 157 20.31 17.02 -22.98
C TRP A 157 18.98 16.59 -23.61
N SER A 158 17.85 16.95 -23.00
CA SER A 158 16.49 16.59 -23.47
C SER A 158 16.30 15.08 -23.71
N LEU A 159 16.89 14.25 -22.85
CA LEU A 159 16.75 12.80 -22.90
C LEU A 159 15.60 12.32 -21.99
N PRO A 160 15.07 11.10 -22.23
CA PRO A 160 14.12 10.47 -21.32
C PRO A 160 14.63 10.44 -19.87
N GLY A 161 13.74 10.64 -18.90
CA GLY A 161 14.07 10.63 -17.47
C GLY A 161 14.10 12.00 -16.78
N ALA A 162 13.78 13.08 -17.50
CA ALA A 162 13.66 14.43 -16.94
C ALA A 162 12.57 14.58 -15.84
N ASP A 163 11.61 13.66 -15.79
CA ASP A 163 10.47 13.68 -14.86
C ASP A 163 10.42 12.47 -13.92
N LEU A 164 11.57 11.82 -13.69
CA LEU A 164 11.67 10.75 -12.70
C LEU A 164 11.29 11.25 -11.30
N ALA A 165 10.37 10.54 -10.64
CA ALA A 165 10.08 10.73 -9.22
C ALA A 165 11.37 10.55 -8.39
N LEU A 166 11.67 11.42 -7.43
CA LEU A 166 12.97 11.39 -6.74
C LEU A 166 12.93 10.74 -5.36
N TYR A 167 11.78 10.76 -4.70
CA TYR A 167 11.70 10.46 -3.28
C TYR A 167 11.12 9.08 -2.98
N GLY A 168 10.16 8.62 -3.77
CA GLY A 168 9.55 7.32 -3.57
C GLY A 168 8.58 6.96 -4.68
N ARG A 169 7.78 5.94 -4.41
CA ARG A 169 6.68 5.48 -5.28
C ARG A 169 5.59 4.79 -4.48
N TRP A 170 4.40 4.78 -5.05
CA TRP A 170 3.33 3.90 -4.63
C TRP A 170 3.59 2.46 -5.09
N ARG A 171 3.27 1.48 -4.25
CA ARG A 171 3.33 0.06 -4.56
C ARG A 171 2.06 -0.61 -4.07
N ARG A 172 1.45 -1.46 -4.90
CA ARG A 172 0.31 -2.26 -4.46
C ARG A 172 0.74 -3.28 -3.39
N THR A 173 0.02 -3.35 -2.27
CA THR A 173 0.39 -4.22 -1.14
C THR A 173 0.26 -5.72 -1.45
N SER A 174 -0.61 -6.08 -2.40
CA SER A 174 -0.92 -7.46 -2.77
C SER A 174 -0.16 -8.00 -3.99
N SER A 175 0.75 -7.23 -4.60
CA SER A 175 1.44 -7.66 -5.84
C SER A 175 2.95 -7.48 -5.81
N ASN A 176 3.61 -8.41 -6.51
CA ASN A 176 5.05 -8.43 -6.76
C ASN A 176 5.37 -8.27 -8.26
N SER A 177 4.38 -7.99 -9.11
CA SER A 177 4.58 -7.80 -10.56
C SER A 177 5.05 -6.38 -10.88
N ALA A 178 5.90 -6.21 -11.89
CA ALA A 178 6.42 -4.90 -12.29
C ALA A 178 5.33 -3.95 -12.84
N GLU A 179 4.24 -4.50 -13.37
CA GLU A 179 3.08 -3.75 -13.89
C GLU A 179 2.19 -3.21 -12.76
N ASP A 180 2.16 -3.87 -11.60
CA ASP A 180 1.50 -3.39 -10.37
C ASP A 180 2.39 -2.48 -9.51
N LEU A 181 3.63 -2.19 -9.96
CA LEU A 181 4.54 -1.19 -9.36
C LEU A 181 4.28 0.23 -9.87
N VAL A 182 3.45 0.35 -10.88
CA VAL A 182 2.84 1.61 -11.29
C VAL A 182 1.73 1.79 -10.26
N GLY A 183 1.85 2.83 -9.43
CA GLY A 183 0.71 3.30 -8.64
C GLY A 183 -0.43 3.68 -9.59
N PRO A 184 -1.43 4.43 -9.15
CA PRO A 184 -2.28 5.15 -10.07
C PRO A 184 -1.47 6.26 -10.79
N ASP A 185 -0.50 5.88 -11.62
CA ASP A 185 0.48 6.74 -12.28
C ASP A 185 -0.07 7.29 -13.62
N ASP A 186 -1.38 7.52 -13.66
CA ASP A 186 -2.05 8.47 -14.54
C ASP A 186 -3.11 9.30 -13.78
N THR A 187 -3.18 9.19 -12.44
CA THR A 187 -4.00 10.09 -11.64
C THR A 187 -3.07 10.73 -10.61
N PRO A 188 -2.72 12.02 -10.75
CA PRO A 188 -2.03 12.71 -9.66
C PRO A 188 -2.93 12.70 -8.40
N PRO A 189 -2.38 12.74 -7.16
CA PRO A 189 -3.14 13.24 -6.01
C PRO A 189 -3.86 14.52 -6.47
N PRO A 190 -5.20 14.61 -6.41
CA PRO A 190 -5.86 15.81 -6.90
C PRO A 190 -5.22 16.99 -6.18
N HIS A 191 -4.90 18.01 -6.96
CA HIS A 191 -4.35 19.24 -6.42
C HIS A 191 -5.26 19.68 -5.28
N ALA A 192 -4.68 19.89 -4.10
CA ALA A 192 -5.38 20.59 -3.02
C ALA A 192 -5.79 21.94 -3.60
N GLY A 193 -7.08 22.07 -3.94
CA GLY A 193 -7.62 23.29 -4.53
C GLY A 193 -7.41 24.45 -3.57
N VAL A 194 -6.82 25.52 -4.08
CA VAL A 194 -7.05 26.90 -3.62
C VAL A 194 -8.21 27.43 -4.44
#